data_AF-C6HD49-F1
#
_entry.id   AF-C6HD49-F1
#
_cell.length_a   1.000
_cell.length_b   1.000
_cell.length_c   1.000
_cell.angle_alpha   90.00
_cell.angle_beta   90.00
_cell.angle_gamma   90.00
#
_symmetry.space_group_name_H-M   'P 1'
#
loop_
_entity.id
_entity.type
_entity.pdbx_description
1 polymer ?
#
loop_
_entity_poly.entity_id
_entity_poly.type
_entity_poly.pdbx_seq_one_letter_code
_entity_poly.pdbx_strand_id
1 'polypeptide(L)'
;MLQRKFSECNTLQKNGSVEIRLPADDPDAFLILLNIIHGYMRRVPTEVDIDTYTQIAVLTDKYDVHEAVEIFANSWFEKLKDAIPQTYTEDIPGWICICWIFNRPQEFKHVTRLALRQGKQNLPLGDLPIPASVADTIDSQRIDSISRIVSILHVQLADYLEKEHCSFECDSLMLGALTKRLRALHLFPNRPDPPFTGLCFEQFAYRFGHGLYFPAAQRTSTYYYEHAKCAIPSIEQTLTTCNDQLAGLELNDFKP
;
A
#
# COMPACT_ATOMS: atom_id res chain seq x y z
N MET A 1 32.34 -18.28 15.38
CA MET A 1 32.58 -19.72 15.13
C MET A 1 31.77 -20.55 16.13
N LEU A 2 31.13 -21.62 15.67
CA LEU A 2 30.21 -22.47 16.44
C LEU A 2 30.85 -22.94 17.76
N GLN A 3 30.31 -22.49 18.89
CA GLN A 3 30.80 -22.89 20.22
C GLN A 3 30.25 -24.27 20.62
N ARG A 4 30.91 -24.92 21.59
CA ARG A 4 30.65 -26.30 22.07
C ARG A 4 29.21 -26.63 22.51
N LYS A 5 28.30 -25.67 22.57
CA LYS A 5 26.90 -25.86 22.99
C LYS A 5 25.97 -26.28 21.84
N PHE A 6 26.42 -26.16 20.60
CA PHE A 6 25.59 -26.45 19.42
C PHE A 6 25.81 -27.88 18.91
N SER A 7 24.72 -28.53 18.49
CA SER A 7 24.75 -29.89 17.94
C SER A 7 25.69 -30.00 16.73
N GLU A 8 25.78 -28.92 15.96
CA GLU A 8 26.58 -28.72 14.78
C GLU A 8 28.08 -28.75 15.11
N CYS A 9 28.46 -28.20 16.27
CA CYS A 9 29.84 -28.25 16.76
C CYS A 9 30.26 -29.69 17.10
N ASN A 10 29.34 -30.47 17.69
CA ASN A 10 29.61 -31.88 18.02
C ASN A 10 29.76 -32.73 16.75
N THR A 11 28.90 -32.49 15.75
CA THR A 11 28.99 -33.16 14.44
C THR A 11 30.30 -32.79 13.74
N LEU A 12 30.67 -31.50 13.74
CA LEU A 12 31.93 -31.02 13.16
C LEU A 12 33.15 -31.67 13.82
N GLN A 13 33.17 -31.79 15.16
CA GLN A 13 34.27 -32.44 15.88
C GLN A 13 34.38 -33.94 15.60
N LYS A 14 33.25 -34.63 15.41
CA LYS A 14 33.23 -36.08 15.16
C LYS A 14 33.55 -36.44 13.71
N ASN A 15 33.00 -35.69 12.76
CA ASN A 15 33.00 -36.08 11.34
C ASN A 15 33.98 -35.25 10.51
N GLY A 16 34.58 -34.18 11.06
CA GLY A 16 35.43 -33.24 10.32
C GLY A 16 34.64 -32.25 9.44
N SER A 17 33.33 -32.47 9.26
CA SER A 17 32.41 -31.59 8.55
C SER A 17 31.04 -31.59 9.21
N VAL A 18 30.27 -30.54 8.96
CA VAL A 18 28.87 -30.44 9.36
C VAL A 18 28.08 -29.77 8.24
N GLU A 19 26.90 -30.32 7.93
CA GLU A 19 25.94 -29.72 7.02
C GLU A 19 24.94 -28.87 7.82
N ILE A 20 24.81 -27.59 7.50
CA ILE A 20 23.84 -26.68 8.11
C ILE A 20 22.80 -26.36 7.05
N ARG A 21 21.54 -26.70 7.31
CA ARG A 21 20.44 -26.47 6.37
C ARG A 21 19.86 -25.09 6.58
N LEU A 22 19.72 -24.35 5.48
CA LEU A 22 19.18 -22.99 5.45
C LEU A 22 17.95 -22.94 4.52
N PRO A 23 16.86 -23.67 4.81
CA PRO A 23 15.74 -23.86 3.89
C PRO A 23 14.91 -22.59 3.63
N ALA A 24 15.06 -21.57 4.47
CA ALA A 24 14.36 -20.28 4.33
C ALA A 24 15.18 -19.24 3.58
N ASP A 25 16.45 -19.52 3.24
CA ASP A 25 17.32 -18.56 2.58
C ASP A 25 17.30 -18.78 1.08
N ASP A 26 17.02 -17.73 0.33
CA ASP A 26 17.17 -17.74 -1.11
C ASP A 26 18.66 -18.00 -1.47
N PRO A 27 18.97 -19.06 -2.24
CA PRO A 27 20.35 -19.46 -2.47
C PRO A 27 21.15 -18.44 -3.28
N ASP A 28 20.51 -17.73 -4.20
CA ASP A 28 21.17 -16.76 -5.08
C ASP A 28 21.49 -15.48 -4.31
N ALA A 29 20.52 -14.95 -3.56
CA ALA A 29 20.74 -13.80 -2.67
C ALA A 29 21.76 -14.11 -1.58
N PHE A 30 21.75 -15.32 -1.01
CA PHE A 30 22.72 -15.73 0.01
C PHE A 30 24.13 -15.86 -0.57
N LEU A 31 24.28 -16.38 -1.81
CA LEU A 31 25.57 -16.42 -2.49
C LEU A 31 26.13 -15.00 -2.73
N ILE A 32 25.28 -14.04 -3.10
CA ILE A 32 25.67 -12.63 -3.22
C ILE A 32 26.20 -12.11 -1.87
N LEU A 33 25.47 -12.36 -0.80
CA LEU A 33 25.85 -11.95 0.56
C LEU A 33 27.21 -12.53 0.99
N LEU A 34 27.42 -13.82 0.74
CA LEU A 34 28.69 -14.49 1.01
C LEU A 34 29.84 -13.92 0.18
N ASN A 35 29.61 -13.61 -1.10
CA ASN A 35 30.63 -12.97 -1.93
C ASN A 35 31.04 -11.59 -1.36
N ILE A 36 30.08 -10.82 -0.85
CA ILE A 36 30.36 -9.54 -0.18
C ILE A 36 31.18 -9.76 1.10
N ILE A 37 30.71 -10.64 2.00
CA ILE A 37 31.36 -10.91 3.30
C ILE A 37 32.80 -11.43 3.12
N HIS A 38 33.03 -12.28 2.11
CA HIS A 38 34.37 -12.83 1.82
C HIS A 38 35.25 -11.91 0.96
N GLY A 39 34.76 -10.73 0.55
CA GLY A 39 35.52 -9.77 -0.25
C GLY A 39 35.70 -10.15 -1.72
N TYR A 40 34.88 -11.07 -2.23
CA TYR A 40 34.88 -11.48 -3.65
C TYR A 40 34.12 -10.49 -4.53
N MET A 41 34.50 -9.22 -4.47
CA MET A 41 33.75 -8.10 -5.08
C MET A 41 33.53 -8.26 -6.59
N ARG A 42 34.45 -8.92 -7.31
CA ARG A 42 34.29 -9.21 -8.76
C ARG A 42 33.16 -10.18 -9.08
N ARG A 43 32.66 -10.92 -8.09
CA ARG A 43 31.55 -11.88 -8.21
C ARG A 43 30.22 -11.29 -7.74
N VAL A 44 30.24 -10.11 -7.13
CA VAL A 44 29.02 -9.41 -6.73
C VAL A 44 28.42 -8.76 -7.97
N PRO A 45 27.14 -9.02 -8.29
CA PRO A 45 26.53 -8.47 -9.50
C PRO A 45 26.43 -6.95 -9.41
N THR A 46 26.64 -6.27 -10.53
CA THR A 46 26.51 -4.81 -10.60
C THR A 46 25.05 -4.35 -10.60
N GLU A 47 24.12 -5.24 -10.90
CA GLU A 47 22.68 -5.01 -11.04
C GLU A 47 21.94 -6.22 -10.52
N VAL A 48 20.81 -5.99 -9.87
CA VAL A 48 19.89 -7.01 -9.35
C VAL A 48 18.48 -6.56 -9.69
N ASP A 49 17.57 -7.52 -9.86
CA ASP A 49 16.14 -7.22 -9.96
C ASP A 49 15.52 -6.98 -8.58
N ILE A 50 14.25 -6.56 -8.56
CA ILE A 50 13.53 -6.22 -7.34
C ILE A 50 13.38 -7.42 -6.40
N ASP A 51 13.14 -8.61 -6.95
CA ASP A 51 12.95 -9.84 -6.17
C ASP A 51 14.26 -10.22 -5.47
N THR A 52 15.37 -10.27 -6.21
CA THR A 52 16.69 -10.55 -5.66
C THR A 52 17.08 -9.49 -4.62
N TYR A 53 16.81 -8.21 -4.88
CA TYR A 53 17.15 -7.15 -3.92
C TYR A 53 16.32 -7.24 -2.64
N THR A 54 15.06 -7.64 -2.75
CA THR A 54 14.19 -7.92 -1.60
C THR A 54 14.73 -9.10 -0.79
N GLN A 55 15.13 -10.19 -1.43
CA GLN A 55 15.75 -11.33 -0.73
C GLN A 55 17.07 -10.96 -0.06
N ILE A 56 17.89 -10.11 -0.70
CA ILE A 56 19.10 -9.57 -0.08
C ILE A 56 18.75 -8.74 1.16
N ALA A 57 17.70 -7.90 1.11
CA ALA A 57 17.25 -7.13 2.26
C ALA A 57 16.81 -8.05 3.43
N VAL A 58 16.05 -9.11 3.13
CA VAL A 58 15.64 -10.13 4.10
C VAL A 58 16.85 -10.77 4.79
N LEU A 59 17.83 -11.22 4.00
CA LEU A 59 19.02 -11.86 4.54
C LEU A 59 19.93 -10.88 5.29
N THR A 60 19.98 -9.62 4.84
CA THR A 60 20.75 -8.56 5.51
C THR A 60 20.26 -8.34 6.94
N ASP A 61 18.94 -8.27 7.13
CA ASP A 61 18.31 -8.18 8.44
C ASP A 61 18.55 -9.45 9.27
N LYS A 62 18.25 -10.62 8.69
CA LYS A 62 18.37 -11.92 9.35
C LYS A 62 19.77 -12.20 9.91
N TYR A 63 20.81 -11.82 9.16
CA TYR A 63 22.21 -12.09 9.50
C TYR A 63 22.93 -10.90 10.14
N ASP A 64 22.26 -9.77 10.30
CA ASP A 64 22.81 -8.52 10.85
C ASP A 64 24.10 -8.06 10.15
N VAL A 65 24.03 -7.97 8.81
CA VAL A 65 25.19 -7.63 7.94
C VAL A 65 24.99 -6.35 7.15
N HIS A 66 24.19 -5.42 7.70
CA HIS A 66 23.87 -4.12 7.11
C HIS A 66 25.12 -3.36 6.63
N GLU A 67 26.16 -3.27 7.46
CA GLU A 67 27.41 -2.56 7.11
C GLU A 67 28.16 -3.21 5.95
N ALA A 68 28.15 -4.54 5.87
CA ALA A 68 28.88 -5.26 4.82
C ALA A 68 28.26 -5.02 3.44
N VAL A 69 26.92 -4.92 3.36
CA VAL A 69 26.19 -4.77 2.11
C VAL A 69 25.99 -3.33 1.67
N GLU A 70 26.18 -2.34 2.57
CA GLU A 70 25.78 -0.94 2.38
C GLU A 70 26.19 -0.35 1.03
N ILE A 71 27.45 -0.52 0.64
CA ILE A 71 27.99 0.03 -0.63
C ILE A 71 27.23 -0.54 -1.84
N PHE A 72 26.96 -1.84 -1.83
CA PHE A 72 26.28 -2.52 -2.92
C PHE A 72 24.78 -2.21 -2.93
N ALA A 73 24.14 -2.23 -1.76
CA ALA A 73 22.74 -1.84 -1.60
C ALA A 73 22.49 -0.43 -2.12
N ASN A 74 23.35 0.53 -1.77
CA ASN A 74 23.28 1.89 -2.29
C ASN A 74 23.42 1.93 -3.82
N SER A 75 24.37 1.17 -4.38
CA SER A 75 24.56 1.13 -5.83
C SER A 75 23.39 0.49 -6.57
N TRP A 76 22.81 -0.59 -6.05
CA TRP A 76 21.64 -1.25 -6.66
C TRP A 76 20.41 -0.38 -6.55
N PHE A 77 20.23 0.31 -5.41
CA PHE A 77 19.12 1.24 -5.21
C PHE A 77 19.11 2.36 -6.26
N GLU A 78 20.25 3.04 -6.49
CA GLU A 78 20.31 4.12 -7.47
C GLU A 78 19.96 3.65 -8.90
N LYS A 79 20.27 2.40 -9.24
CA LYS A 79 19.91 1.82 -10.54
C LYS A 79 18.44 1.42 -10.66
N LEU A 80 17.83 0.99 -9.55
CA LEU A 80 16.43 0.58 -9.50
C LEU A 80 15.49 1.74 -9.16
N LYS A 81 16.02 2.92 -8.79
CA LYS A 81 15.22 4.07 -8.34
C LYS A 81 14.15 4.48 -9.35
N ASP A 82 14.48 4.46 -10.64
CA ASP A 82 13.54 4.79 -11.71
C ASP A 82 12.47 3.71 -11.94
N ALA A 83 12.68 2.50 -11.41
CA ALA A 83 11.71 1.41 -11.43
C ALA A 83 10.74 1.44 -10.24
N ILE A 84 10.86 2.40 -9.31
CA ILE A 84 9.91 2.56 -8.21
C ILE A 84 8.51 2.81 -8.81
N PRO A 85 7.50 1.99 -8.44
CA PRO A 85 6.17 2.09 -9.01
C PRO A 85 5.56 3.48 -8.79
N GLN A 86 4.81 3.95 -9.79
CA GLN A 86 3.95 5.14 -9.68
C GLN A 86 2.49 4.78 -9.39
N THR A 87 2.15 3.49 -9.56
CA THR A 87 0.86 2.90 -9.22
C THR A 87 1.10 1.62 -8.43
N TYR A 88 0.08 1.13 -7.73
CA TYR A 88 0.19 -0.09 -6.96
C TYR A 88 0.46 -1.30 -7.87
N THR A 89 1.53 -2.04 -7.58
CA THR A 89 1.93 -3.30 -8.21
C THR A 89 2.15 -4.37 -7.16
N GLU A 90 2.41 -5.60 -7.60
CA GLU A 90 2.74 -6.72 -6.70
C GLU A 90 4.10 -6.53 -6.01
N ASP A 91 4.96 -5.64 -6.52
CA ASP A 91 6.29 -5.35 -5.98
C ASP A 91 6.27 -4.40 -4.77
N ILE A 92 5.12 -3.78 -4.46
CA ILE A 92 5.00 -2.79 -3.38
C ILE A 92 5.52 -3.32 -2.02
N PRO A 93 5.20 -4.55 -1.58
CA PRO A 93 5.76 -5.11 -0.34
C PRO A 93 7.30 -5.21 -0.37
N GLY A 94 7.88 -5.63 -1.50
CA GLY A 94 9.34 -5.70 -1.68
C GLY A 94 9.99 -4.33 -1.59
N TRP A 95 9.40 -3.32 -2.22
CA TRP A 95 9.86 -1.94 -2.11
C TRP A 95 9.76 -1.38 -0.69
N ILE A 96 8.68 -1.67 0.04
CA ILE A 96 8.55 -1.30 1.46
C ILE A 96 9.69 -1.94 2.26
N CYS A 97 9.99 -3.22 2.03
CA CYS A 97 11.07 -3.95 2.70
C CYS A 97 12.44 -3.32 2.43
N ILE A 98 12.78 -3.07 1.17
CA ILE A 98 14.04 -2.45 0.77
C ILE A 98 14.18 -1.07 1.40
N CYS A 99 13.14 -0.24 1.34
CA CYS A 99 13.19 1.10 1.92
C CYS A 99 13.32 1.06 3.44
N TRP A 100 12.67 0.09 4.09
CA TRP A 100 12.76 -0.14 5.53
C TRP A 100 14.18 -0.51 5.96
N ILE A 101 14.72 -1.59 5.39
CA ILE A 101 16.04 -2.17 5.73
C ILE A 101 17.17 -1.18 5.41
N PHE A 102 17.15 -0.59 4.21
CA PHE A 102 18.23 0.31 3.77
C PHE A 102 17.96 1.80 4.05
N ASN A 103 17.03 2.09 4.96
CA ASN A 103 16.78 3.44 5.48
C ASN A 103 16.51 4.50 4.40
N ARG A 104 15.47 4.30 3.58
CA ARG A 104 15.06 5.19 2.48
C ARG A 104 13.72 5.87 2.79
N PRO A 105 13.71 6.93 3.63
CA PRO A 105 12.46 7.49 4.16
C PRO A 105 11.55 8.12 3.11
N GLN A 106 12.12 8.79 2.10
CA GLN A 106 11.34 9.46 1.05
C GLN A 106 10.59 8.43 0.18
N GLU A 107 11.30 7.39 -0.23
CA GLU A 107 10.76 6.32 -1.05
C GLU A 107 9.81 5.44 -0.24
N PHE A 108 10.11 5.17 1.03
CA PHE A 108 9.19 4.50 1.96
C PHE A 108 7.84 5.21 2.05
N LYS A 109 7.85 6.54 2.24
CA LYS A 109 6.63 7.35 2.27
C LYS A 109 5.85 7.25 0.95
N HIS A 110 6.55 7.29 -0.18
CA HIS A 110 5.91 7.15 -1.50
C HIS A 110 5.26 5.77 -1.70
N VAL A 111 5.96 4.67 -1.43
CA VAL A 111 5.41 3.33 -1.68
C VAL A 111 4.32 2.95 -0.69
N THR A 112 4.43 3.38 0.58
CA THR A 112 3.34 3.22 1.55
C THR A 112 2.11 4.06 1.20
N ARG A 113 2.30 5.24 0.60
CA ARG A 113 1.19 6.05 0.04
C ARG A 113 0.47 5.30 -1.09
N LEU A 114 1.18 4.58 -1.95
CA LEU A 114 0.54 3.74 -2.98
C LEU A 114 -0.28 2.61 -2.34
N ALA A 115 0.27 1.94 -1.33
CA ALA A 115 -0.46 0.90 -0.59
C ALA A 115 -1.74 1.44 0.06
N LEU A 116 -1.66 2.59 0.74
CA LEU A 116 -2.80 3.26 1.37
C LEU A 116 -3.91 3.65 0.39
N ARG A 117 -3.54 4.20 -0.78
CA ARG A 117 -4.50 4.83 -1.70
C ARG A 117 -5.05 3.90 -2.76
N GLN A 118 -4.23 2.96 -3.23
CA GLN A 118 -4.52 2.11 -4.37
C GLN A 118 -4.60 0.63 -4.00
N GLY A 119 -4.13 0.23 -2.80
CA GLY A 119 -4.29 -1.10 -2.27
C GLY A 119 -5.77 -1.51 -2.17
N LYS A 120 -6.07 -2.72 -2.63
CA LYS A 120 -7.44 -3.27 -2.69
C LYS A 120 -7.69 -4.40 -1.69
N GLN A 121 -6.67 -4.77 -0.94
CA GLN A 121 -6.70 -5.85 0.03
C GLN A 121 -5.68 -5.53 1.12
N ASN A 122 -5.64 -6.38 2.14
CA ASN A 122 -4.63 -6.28 3.19
C ASN A 122 -3.23 -6.44 2.60
N LEU A 123 -2.28 -5.68 3.10
CA LEU A 123 -0.92 -5.68 2.58
C LEU A 123 -0.26 -7.06 2.85
N PRO A 124 0.12 -7.83 1.82
CA PRO A 124 0.72 -9.14 2.02
C PRO A 124 2.21 -8.99 2.35
N LEU A 125 2.54 -8.77 3.63
CA LEU A 125 3.95 -8.73 4.06
C LEU A 125 4.62 -10.11 4.06
N GLY A 126 3.87 -11.19 4.23
CA GLY A 126 4.45 -12.54 4.31
C GLY A 126 5.53 -12.61 5.42
N ASP A 127 6.71 -13.11 5.05
CA ASP A 127 7.86 -13.26 5.94
C ASP A 127 8.87 -12.09 5.85
N LEU A 128 8.48 -10.96 5.26
CA LEU A 128 9.37 -9.80 5.13
C LEU A 128 9.72 -9.21 6.51
N PRO A 129 10.97 -8.79 6.75
CA PRO A 129 11.45 -8.21 8.02
C PRO A 129 10.97 -6.76 8.21
N ILE A 130 9.67 -6.53 8.11
CA ILE A 130 9.03 -5.24 8.34
C ILE A 130 8.18 -5.38 9.60
N PRO A 131 8.17 -4.40 10.52
CA PRO A 131 7.31 -4.43 11.69
C PRO A 131 5.84 -4.60 11.31
N ALA A 132 5.14 -5.49 11.99
CA ALA A 132 3.70 -5.71 11.78
C ALA A 132 2.90 -4.41 11.91
N SER A 133 3.34 -3.49 12.78
CA SER A 133 2.74 -2.16 12.96
C SER A 133 2.68 -1.33 11.67
N VAL A 134 3.59 -1.52 10.72
CA VAL A 134 3.56 -0.83 9.42
C VAL A 134 2.38 -1.32 8.59
N ALA A 135 2.22 -2.63 8.42
CA ALA A 135 1.07 -3.19 7.70
C ALA A 135 -0.24 -2.91 8.43
N ASP A 136 -0.28 -3.09 9.75
CA ASP A 136 -1.47 -2.82 10.56
C ASP A 136 -1.93 -1.38 10.40
N THR A 137 -0.99 -0.42 10.36
CA THR A 137 -1.30 1.00 10.14
C THR A 137 -1.83 1.24 8.73
N ILE A 138 -1.21 0.65 7.71
CA ILE A 138 -1.66 0.78 6.31
C ILE A 138 -3.09 0.23 6.17
N ASP A 139 -3.33 -0.98 6.67
CA ASP A 139 -4.62 -1.64 6.55
C ASP A 139 -5.70 -0.92 7.36
N SER A 140 -5.39 -0.48 8.58
CA SER A 140 -6.33 0.27 9.42
C SER A 140 -6.70 1.60 8.80
N GLN A 141 -5.73 2.40 8.33
CA GLN A 141 -6.02 3.69 7.68
C GLN A 141 -6.81 3.52 6.38
N ARG A 142 -6.53 2.47 5.61
CA ARG A 142 -7.29 2.13 4.39
C ARG A 142 -8.75 1.79 4.74
N ILE A 143 -8.95 0.89 5.71
CA ILE A 143 -10.27 0.45 6.17
C ILE A 143 -11.07 1.63 6.71
N ASP A 144 -10.47 2.45 7.58
CA ASP A 144 -11.13 3.62 8.18
C ASP A 144 -11.55 4.64 7.11
N SER A 145 -10.67 4.94 6.17
CA SER A 145 -10.94 5.90 5.09
C SER A 145 -12.08 5.41 4.19
N ILE A 146 -12.03 4.15 3.75
CA ILE A 146 -13.09 3.57 2.92
C ILE A 146 -14.41 3.48 3.72
N SER A 147 -14.37 3.09 4.99
CA SER A 147 -15.54 3.01 5.87
C SER A 147 -16.26 4.36 6.00
N ARG A 148 -15.50 5.45 6.19
CA ARG A 148 -16.04 6.82 6.26
C ARG A 148 -16.74 7.21 4.96
N ILE A 149 -16.08 6.97 3.82
CA ILE A 149 -16.62 7.30 2.50
C ILE A 149 -17.90 6.51 2.23
N VAL A 150 -17.86 5.18 2.42
CA VAL A 150 -19.02 4.30 2.22
C VAL A 150 -20.18 4.70 3.14
N SER A 151 -19.90 5.01 4.40
CA SER A 151 -20.93 5.45 5.34
C SER A 151 -21.65 6.71 4.87
N ILE A 152 -20.90 7.73 4.44
CA ILE A 152 -21.48 9.00 3.98
C ILE A 152 -22.30 8.80 2.69
N LEU A 153 -21.80 7.98 1.77
CA LEU A 153 -22.53 7.65 0.55
C LEU A 153 -23.88 6.97 0.83
N HIS A 154 -23.94 6.06 1.81
CA HIS A 154 -25.20 5.42 2.22
C HIS A 154 -26.12 6.37 2.99
N VAL A 155 -25.58 7.27 3.82
CA VAL A 155 -26.37 8.32 4.49
C VAL A 155 -27.02 9.23 3.45
N GLN A 156 -26.27 9.68 2.44
CA GLN A 156 -26.82 10.47 1.34
C GLN A 156 -27.89 9.71 0.57
N LEU A 157 -27.66 8.42 0.27
CA LEU A 157 -28.65 7.59 -0.43
C LEU A 157 -29.97 7.53 0.34
N ALA A 158 -29.93 7.33 1.66
CA ALA A 158 -31.12 7.32 2.50
C ALA A 158 -31.80 8.71 2.56
N ASP A 159 -31.01 9.78 2.67
CA ASP A 159 -31.52 11.14 2.75
C ASP A 159 -32.31 11.53 1.48
N TYR A 160 -31.80 11.23 0.28
CA TYR A 160 -32.51 11.45 -0.99
C TYR A 160 -33.73 10.53 -1.21
N LEU A 161 -33.83 9.41 -0.47
CA LEU A 161 -35.01 8.54 -0.53
C LEU A 161 -36.15 9.04 0.36
N GLU A 162 -35.83 9.70 1.47
CA GLU A 162 -36.80 10.09 2.49
C GLU A 162 -37.21 11.56 2.43
N LYS A 163 -36.34 12.44 1.94
CA LYS A 163 -36.53 13.90 1.97
C LYS A 163 -36.42 14.50 0.58
N GLU A 164 -37.13 15.61 0.40
CA GLU A 164 -37.02 16.46 -0.79
C GLU A 164 -36.09 17.64 -0.47
N HIS A 165 -35.08 17.84 -1.32
CA HIS A 165 -34.01 18.84 -1.16
C HIS A 165 -34.17 19.98 -2.16
N CYS A 166 -34.74 19.70 -3.33
CA CYS A 166 -35.02 20.71 -4.35
C CYS A 166 -36.37 20.51 -5.04
N SER A 167 -36.51 19.42 -5.79
CA SER A 167 -37.75 19.04 -6.45
C SER A 167 -37.71 17.53 -6.68
N PHE A 168 -38.88 16.90 -6.72
CA PHE A 168 -39.01 15.48 -7.04
C PHE A 168 -38.15 15.06 -8.25
N GLU A 169 -38.14 15.84 -9.33
CA GLU A 169 -37.34 15.55 -10.52
C GLU A 169 -35.83 15.72 -10.30
N CYS A 170 -35.39 16.78 -9.60
CA CYS A 170 -33.97 16.97 -9.28
C CYS A 170 -33.47 15.81 -8.40
N ASP A 171 -34.23 15.48 -7.37
CA ASP A 171 -33.84 14.49 -6.37
C ASP A 171 -33.88 13.07 -6.94
N SER A 172 -34.88 12.76 -7.80
CA SER A 172 -34.92 11.49 -8.54
C SER A 172 -33.70 11.31 -9.46
N LEU A 173 -33.27 12.38 -10.12
CA LEU A 173 -32.09 12.38 -10.98
C LEU A 173 -30.81 12.15 -10.17
N MET A 174 -30.66 12.86 -9.06
CA MET A 174 -29.51 12.74 -8.14
C MET A 174 -29.44 11.35 -7.51
N LEU A 175 -30.57 10.84 -7.03
CA LEU A 175 -30.72 9.48 -6.51
C LEU A 175 -30.33 8.44 -7.56
N GLY A 176 -30.80 8.59 -8.80
CA GLY A 176 -30.43 7.72 -9.90
C GLY A 176 -28.93 7.76 -10.23
N ALA A 177 -28.31 8.93 -10.17
CA ALA A 177 -26.88 9.13 -10.38
C ALA A 177 -26.04 8.45 -9.30
N LEU A 178 -26.38 8.70 -8.04
CA LEU A 178 -25.74 8.11 -6.87
C LEU A 178 -25.87 6.58 -6.91
N THR A 179 -27.08 6.06 -7.12
CA THR A 179 -27.34 4.61 -7.22
C THR A 179 -26.51 3.96 -8.32
N LYS A 180 -26.37 4.60 -9.50
CA LYS A 180 -25.52 4.10 -10.58
C LYS A 180 -24.04 4.05 -10.18
N ARG A 181 -23.52 5.07 -9.49
CA ARG A 181 -22.13 5.08 -9.00
C ARG A 181 -21.90 4.02 -7.92
N LEU A 182 -22.82 3.88 -6.97
CA LEU A 182 -22.75 2.84 -5.93
C LEU A 182 -22.77 1.44 -6.54
N ARG A 183 -23.65 1.19 -7.52
CA ARG A 183 -23.69 -0.10 -8.22
C ARG A 183 -22.40 -0.39 -8.99
N ALA A 184 -21.78 0.63 -9.60
CA ALA A 184 -20.49 0.49 -10.28
C ALA A 184 -19.31 0.20 -9.34
N LEU A 185 -19.47 0.46 -8.03
CA LEU A 185 -18.51 0.12 -6.97
C LEU A 185 -18.97 -1.08 -6.13
N HIS A 186 -20.03 -1.78 -6.52
CA HIS A 186 -20.60 -2.88 -5.75
C HIS A 186 -21.02 -2.50 -4.31
N LEU A 187 -21.41 -1.23 -4.10
CA LEU A 187 -21.94 -0.70 -2.84
C LEU A 187 -23.49 -0.69 -2.79
N PHE A 188 -24.14 -1.22 -3.82
CA PHE A 188 -25.60 -1.32 -3.90
C PHE A 188 -26.01 -2.58 -4.69
N PRO A 189 -27.02 -3.35 -4.25
CA PRO A 189 -27.93 -3.09 -3.11
C PRO A 189 -27.30 -3.38 -1.75
N ASN A 190 -26.24 -4.17 -1.70
CA ASN A 190 -25.58 -4.57 -0.46
C ASN A 190 -24.43 -3.62 -0.13
N ARG A 191 -24.30 -3.30 1.15
CA ARG A 191 -23.13 -2.61 1.70
C ARG A 191 -22.07 -3.66 2.03
N PRO A 192 -20.85 -3.60 1.47
CA PRO A 192 -19.79 -4.52 1.85
C PRO A 192 -19.28 -4.23 3.26
N ASP A 193 -18.83 -5.29 3.94
CA ASP A 193 -18.16 -5.19 5.24
C ASP A 193 -16.64 -4.98 5.06
N PRO A 194 -15.95 -4.43 6.07
CA PRO A 194 -14.49 -4.48 6.16
C PRO A 194 -13.98 -5.92 5.92
N PRO A 195 -12.85 -6.12 5.21
CA PRO A 195 -11.82 -5.13 4.88
C PRO A 195 -12.02 -4.43 3.53
N PHE A 196 -13.25 -4.44 2.96
CA PHE A 196 -13.59 -3.80 1.69
C PHE A 196 -12.74 -4.29 0.51
N THR A 197 -12.53 -5.60 0.41
CA THR A 197 -11.72 -6.22 -0.66
C THR A 197 -12.20 -5.79 -2.05
N GLY A 198 -11.26 -5.37 -2.89
CA GLY A 198 -11.52 -4.88 -4.25
C GLY A 198 -11.72 -3.36 -4.35
N LEU A 199 -11.91 -2.66 -3.23
CA LEU A 199 -12.09 -1.21 -3.18
C LEU A 199 -10.80 -0.49 -2.74
N CYS A 200 -10.54 0.66 -3.36
CA CYS A 200 -9.45 1.54 -2.96
C CYS A 200 -9.86 3.02 -3.01
N PHE A 201 -9.15 3.88 -2.28
CA PHE A 201 -9.45 5.30 -2.18
C PHE A 201 -9.46 6.00 -3.54
N GLU A 202 -8.51 5.69 -4.43
CA GLU A 202 -8.44 6.35 -5.76
C GLU A 202 -9.69 6.13 -6.61
N GLN A 203 -10.38 5.00 -6.46
CA GLN A 203 -11.66 4.78 -7.16
C GLN A 203 -12.73 5.77 -6.69
N PHE A 204 -12.74 6.11 -5.41
CA PHE A 204 -13.65 7.11 -4.85
C PHE A 204 -13.23 8.52 -5.23
N ALA A 205 -11.94 8.85 -5.12
CA ALA A 205 -11.41 10.16 -5.53
C ALA A 205 -11.71 10.43 -7.01
N TYR A 206 -11.47 9.47 -7.90
CA TYR A 206 -11.78 9.60 -9.32
C TYR A 206 -13.29 9.78 -9.58
N ARG A 207 -14.14 8.99 -8.91
CA ARG A 207 -15.59 9.03 -9.18
C ARG A 207 -16.29 10.20 -8.52
N PHE A 208 -15.84 10.67 -7.35
CA PHE A 208 -16.56 11.64 -6.51
C PHE A 208 -15.77 12.92 -6.23
N GLY A 209 -14.50 13.03 -6.64
CA GLY A 209 -13.64 14.19 -6.36
C GLY A 209 -14.09 15.49 -7.03
N HIS A 210 -14.89 15.40 -8.08
CA HIS A 210 -15.58 16.55 -8.68
C HIS A 210 -17.06 16.61 -8.30
N GLY A 211 -17.43 16.06 -7.15
CA GLY A 211 -18.81 15.97 -6.68
C GLY A 211 -19.74 15.12 -7.55
N LEU A 212 -21.03 15.21 -7.24
CA LEU A 212 -22.13 14.77 -8.09
C LEU A 212 -22.85 16.05 -8.56
N TYR A 213 -22.62 16.44 -9.82
CA TYR A 213 -23.30 17.56 -10.46
C TYR A 213 -24.00 17.08 -11.72
N PHE A 214 -25.22 17.55 -11.96
CA PHE A 214 -25.94 17.29 -13.20
C PHE A 214 -26.07 18.58 -14.03
N PRO A 215 -25.34 18.70 -15.15
CA PRO A 215 -25.44 19.87 -16.03
C PRO A 215 -26.81 19.99 -16.73
N ALA A 216 -27.53 18.89 -16.90
CA ALA A 216 -28.80 18.89 -17.62
C ALA A 216 -29.93 19.62 -16.87
N ALA A 217 -29.91 19.61 -15.53
CA ALA A 217 -30.86 20.38 -14.71
C ALA A 217 -30.75 21.89 -14.97
N GLN A 218 -29.56 22.38 -15.36
CA GLN A 218 -29.35 23.78 -15.73
C GLN A 218 -29.93 24.13 -17.12
N ARG A 219 -30.22 23.15 -17.98
CA ARG A 219 -30.64 23.38 -19.38
C ARG A 219 -32.13 23.18 -19.65
N THR A 220 -32.84 22.48 -18.78
CA THR A 220 -34.26 22.13 -19.00
C THR A 220 -35.25 23.12 -18.42
N SER A 221 -34.78 24.11 -17.66
CA SER A 221 -35.62 25.16 -17.11
C SER A 221 -35.45 26.46 -17.91
N THR A 222 -36.55 26.99 -18.44
CA THR A 222 -36.65 28.35 -19.00
C THR A 222 -36.37 29.45 -17.97
N TYR A 223 -36.27 29.08 -16.68
CA TYR A 223 -35.85 29.92 -15.57
C TYR A 223 -34.46 29.49 -15.09
N TYR A 224 -33.53 30.43 -14.92
CA TYR A 224 -32.24 30.19 -14.25
C TYR A 224 -32.49 29.80 -12.79
N TYR A 225 -32.76 28.53 -12.51
CA TYR A 225 -32.73 28.00 -11.15
C TYR A 225 -31.29 27.64 -10.79
N GLU A 226 -30.80 28.24 -9.71
CA GLU A 226 -29.49 27.95 -9.16
C GLU A 226 -29.53 26.58 -8.45
N HIS A 227 -29.27 25.51 -9.20
CA HIS A 227 -29.24 24.13 -8.70
C HIS A 227 -28.01 23.80 -7.84
N ALA A 228 -27.29 24.80 -7.34
CA ALA A 228 -26.17 24.62 -6.40
C ALA A 228 -26.62 23.86 -5.12
N LYS A 229 -27.90 23.99 -4.75
CA LYS A 229 -28.52 23.25 -3.62
C LYS A 229 -28.78 21.77 -3.91
N CYS A 230 -28.87 21.35 -5.18
CA CYS A 230 -29.04 19.93 -5.55
C CYS A 230 -27.72 19.16 -5.59
N ALA A 231 -26.56 19.85 -5.56
CA ALA A 231 -25.27 19.19 -5.53
C ALA A 231 -25.14 18.34 -4.27
N ILE A 232 -24.31 17.30 -4.35
CA ILE A 232 -23.85 16.58 -3.16
C ILE A 232 -22.45 17.10 -2.81
N PRO A 233 -22.33 18.24 -2.10
CA PRO A 233 -21.03 18.75 -1.65
C PRO A 233 -20.47 17.91 -0.49
N SER A 234 -21.31 17.13 0.20
CA SER A 234 -20.95 16.57 1.51
C SER A 234 -19.92 15.43 1.48
N ILE A 235 -19.46 14.99 0.31
CA ILE A 235 -18.36 14.01 0.20
C ILE A 235 -17.01 14.65 -0.10
N GLU A 236 -16.97 15.87 -0.65
CA GLU A 236 -15.71 16.52 -1.03
C GLU A 236 -14.82 16.73 0.20
N GLN A 237 -15.39 17.28 1.28
CA GLN A 237 -14.68 17.44 2.55
C GLN A 237 -14.14 16.11 3.09
N THR A 238 -14.92 15.03 3.02
CA THR A 238 -14.49 13.70 3.46
C THR A 238 -13.34 13.19 2.61
N LEU A 239 -13.42 13.34 1.29
CA LEU A 239 -12.34 12.94 0.38
C LEU A 239 -11.08 13.75 0.65
N THR A 240 -11.19 15.05 0.91
CA THR A 240 -10.05 15.90 1.28
C THR A 240 -9.43 15.45 2.61
N THR A 241 -10.24 15.24 3.65
CA THR A 241 -9.74 14.73 4.94
C THR A 241 -9.06 13.36 4.79
N CYS A 242 -9.66 12.44 4.05
CA CYS A 242 -9.03 11.14 3.80
C CYS A 242 -7.76 11.28 2.94
N ASN A 243 -7.74 12.21 1.98
CA ASN A 243 -6.58 12.46 1.13
C ASN A 243 -5.34 12.87 1.95
N ASP A 244 -5.54 13.74 2.95
CA ASP A 244 -4.46 14.21 3.84
C ASP A 244 -3.98 13.09 4.77
N GLN A 245 -4.88 12.21 5.23
CA GLN A 245 -4.54 11.05 6.04
C GLN A 245 -3.74 10.00 5.25
N LEU A 246 -4.03 9.83 3.96
CA LEU A 246 -3.41 8.83 3.09
C LEU A 246 -2.16 9.38 2.37
N ALA A 247 -1.34 10.17 3.07
CA ALA A 247 -0.13 10.82 2.52
C ALA A 247 1.12 9.93 2.47
N GLY A 248 1.05 8.71 3.03
CA GLY A 248 2.20 7.82 3.22
C GLY A 248 2.68 7.85 4.68
N LEU A 249 3.37 6.78 5.08
CA LEU A 249 3.91 6.64 6.42
C LEU A 249 5.32 7.22 6.50
N GLU A 250 5.65 7.87 7.62
CA GLU A 250 7.02 8.32 7.89
C GLU A 250 7.82 7.15 8.46
N LEU A 251 8.93 6.80 7.83
CA LEU A 251 9.77 5.66 8.24
C LEU A 251 10.26 5.80 9.70
N ASN A 252 10.58 7.03 10.11
CA ASN A 252 11.12 7.33 11.44
C ASN A 252 10.09 7.14 12.57
N ASP A 253 8.78 7.16 12.27
CA ASP A 253 7.74 6.93 13.28
C ASP A 253 7.69 5.47 13.74
N PHE A 254 8.30 4.56 12.97
CA PHE A 254 8.28 3.12 13.21
C PHE A 254 9.65 2.56 13.61
N LYS A 255 10.74 3.34 13.46
CA LYS A 255 12.07 2.92 13.89
C LYS A 255 12.23 3.09 15.41
N PRO A 256 12.91 2.15 16.09
CA PRO A 256 13.21 2.26 17.52
C PRO A 256 14.21 3.37 17.83
#